data_AF-A0AA39LSN4-F1
#
_entry.id   AF-A0AA39LSN4-F1
#
_cell.length_a   1.000
_cell.length_b   1.000
_cell.length_c   1.000
_cell.angle_alpha   90.00
_cell.angle_beta   90.00
_cell.angle_gamma   90.00
#
_symmetry.space_group_name_H-M   'P 1'
#
loop_
_entity.id
_entity.type
_entity.pdbx_description
1 polymer ?
#
loop_
_entity_poly.entity_id
_entity_poly.type
_entity_poly.pdbx_seq_one_letter_code
_entity_poly.pdbx_strand_id
1 'polypeptide(L)'
;MKPNENAACQLNAFLTSAVVLTIAALLSVQFIYKGTSKPCDETVYLDKAHMLHSRHMDNYNYHLREWLLGKDSFKRFTPPSEASNRLFGIIEEHETFLKTFSENDDKDYRNHLALYKVHFAYNQNKTHSKVFEAVKRYMKSINIDRTICLEKFLAAFIECPTNNALSKVQACANRYDRKINELKASLSESFNEEIDDISVELKRHTTPGISSGCLSENFGANDILEQYKKIIVYRTTCCVPPGEYWRSFSTKWIYIIVVCTISWFIIFTFMRPFSEILLRKCQYPSCLMGRRSSYFSTEFSALKWVDI
;
A
#
# COMPACT_ATOMS: atom_id res chain seq x y z
N MET A 1 -28.61 -47.06 -20.36
CA MET A 1 -27.99 -45.76 -20.67
C MET A 1 -26.55 -45.79 -20.19
N LYS A 2 -25.56 -45.72 -21.09
CA LYS A 2 -24.15 -45.57 -20.65
C LYS A 2 -23.93 -44.10 -20.24
N PRO A 3 -23.35 -43.84 -19.06
CA PRO A 3 -23.01 -42.47 -18.66
C PRO A 3 -22.03 -41.88 -19.67
N ASN A 4 -22.27 -40.63 -20.07
CA ASN A 4 -21.49 -39.93 -21.08
C ASN A 4 -20.18 -39.44 -20.45
N GLU A 5 -19.10 -40.21 -20.59
CA GLU A 5 -17.76 -39.93 -20.02
C GLU A 5 -17.24 -38.53 -20.39
N ASN A 6 -17.67 -37.98 -21.52
CA ASN A 6 -17.29 -36.64 -21.97
C ASN A 6 -17.92 -35.51 -21.13
N ALA A 7 -19.11 -35.72 -20.56
CA ALA A 7 -19.75 -34.75 -19.69
C ALA A 7 -19.00 -34.61 -18.35
N ALA A 8 -18.41 -35.71 -17.87
CA ALA A 8 -17.61 -35.72 -16.64
C ALA A 8 -16.31 -34.92 -16.81
N CYS A 9 -15.65 -35.04 -17.98
CA CYS A 9 -14.41 -34.32 -18.25
C CYS A 9 -14.62 -32.79 -18.34
N GLN A 10 -15.71 -32.35 -18.98
CA GLN A 10 -16.06 -30.91 -19.07
C GLN A 10 -16.45 -30.32 -17.72
N LEU A 11 -17.21 -31.06 -16.91
CA LEU A 11 -17.57 -30.62 -15.56
C LEU A 11 -16.33 -30.51 -14.66
N ASN A 12 -15.38 -31.44 -14.77
CA ASN A 12 -14.14 -31.39 -14.01
C ASN A 12 -13.27 -30.19 -14.40
N ALA A 13 -13.11 -29.89 -15.69
CA ALA A 13 -12.34 -28.72 -16.14
C ALA A 13 -12.98 -27.39 -15.69
N PHE A 14 -14.32 -27.34 -15.65
CA PHE A 14 -15.04 -26.20 -15.10
C PHE A 14 -14.77 -26.06 -13.60
N LEU A 15 -15.00 -27.11 -12.81
CA LEU A 15 -14.80 -27.06 -11.37
C LEU A 15 -13.36 -26.69 -11.01
N THR A 16 -12.35 -27.21 -11.71
CA THR A 16 -10.95 -26.85 -11.45
C THR A 16 -10.66 -25.39 -11.77
N SER A 17 -11.11 -24.87 -12.90
CA SER A 17 -10.92 -23.44 -13.23
C SER A 17 -11.64 -22.51 -12.26
N ALA A 18 -12.85 -22.86 -11.81
CA ALA A 18 -13.60 -22.14 -10.79
C ALA A 18 -12.82 -22.05 -9.48
N VAL A 19 -12.31 -23.21 -9.04
CA VAL A 19 -11.57 -23.34 -7.78
C VAL A 19 -10.27 -22.53 -7.86
N VAL A 20 -9.54 -22.61 -8.98
CA VAL A 20 -8.30 -21.83 -9.16
C VAL A 20 -8.57 -20.33 -9.15
N LEU A 21 -9.59 -19.84 -9.86
CA LEU A 21 -9.95 -18.42 -9.88
C LEU A 21 -10.42 -17.92 -8.51
N THR A 22 -11.22 -18.73 -7.81
CA THR A 22 -11.70 -18.40 -6.47
C THR A 22 -10.56 -18.38 -5.47
N ILE A 23 -9.64 -19.35 -5.52
CA ILE A 23 -8.45 -19.37 -4.67
C ILE A 23 -7.55 -18.17 -4.99
N ALA A 24 -7.31 -17.85 -6.26
CA ALA A 24 -6.51 -16.69 -6.65
C ALA A 24 -7.14 -15.36 -6.16
N ALA A 25 -8.45 -15.22 -6.27
CA ALA A 25 -9.19 -14.07 -5.75
C ALA A 25 -9.16 -13.99 -4.21
N LEU A 26 -9.34 -15.12 -3.52
CA LEU A 26 -9.22 -15.18 -2.07
C LEU A 26 -7.80 -14.87 -1.60
N LEU A 27 -6.79 -15.36 -2.32
CA LEU A 27 -5.39 -15.06 -2.04
C LEU A 27 -5.09 -13.60 -2.30
N SER A 28 -5.59 -12.98 -3.37
CA SER A 28 -5.36 -11.55 -3.63
C SER A 28 -6.04 -10.67 -2.57
N VAL A 29 -7.28 -10.98 -2.20
CA VAL A 29 -7.98 -10.35 -1.06
C VAL A 29 -7.18 -10.57 0.21
N GLN A 30 -6.72 -11.79 0.49
CA GLN A 30 -5.87 -12.04 1.65
C GLN A 30 -4.52 -11.32 1.56
N PHE A 31 -3.89 -11.13 0.41
CA PHE A 31 -2.68 -10.33 0.31
C PHE A 31 -2.94 -8.85 0.59
N ILE A 32 -4.12 -8.36 0.19
CA ILE A 32 -4.58 -6.99 0.48
C ILE A 32 -4.93 -6.84 1.98
N TYR A 33 -5.56 -7.84 2.61
CA TYR A 33 -6.10 -7.78 3.98
C TYR A 33 -5.20 -8.40 5.07
N LYS A 34 -4.41 -9.44 4.79
CA LYS A 34 -3.32 -9.98 5.67
C LYS A 34 -2.18 -8.97 5.86
N GLY A 35 -2.22 -7.85 5.15
CA GLY A 35 -1.44 -6.66 5.46
C GLY A 35 -1.73 -6.05 6.83
N THR A 36 -2.74 -6.49 7.57
CA THR A 36 -3.17 -5.85 8.84
C THR A 36 -2.69 -6.53 10.12
N SER A 37 -2.19 -7.77 10.07
CA SER A 37 -1.60 -8.41 11.27
C SER A 37 -0.17 -7.94 11.51
N LYS A 38 0.19 -7.84 12.79
CA LYS A 38 1.55 -7.55 13.25
C LYS A 38 2.49 -8.71 12.86
N PRO A 39 3.58 -8.44 12.11
CA PRO A 39 4.60 -9.45 11.86
C PRO A 39 5.29 -9.89 13.16
N CYS A 40 5.68 -11.17 13.25
CA CYS A 40 6.44 -11.68 14.40
C CYS A 40 7.84 -11.03 14.51
N ASP A 41 8.44 -10.70 13.36
CA ASP A 41 9.71 -9.98 13.31
C ASP A 41 9.48 -8.47 13.48
N GLU A 42 10.08 -7.91 14.53
CA GLU A 42 9.96 -6.49 14.88
C GLU A 42 10.52 -5.54 13.81
N THR A 43 11.55 -5.93 13.07
CA THR A 43 12.09 -5.13 11.96
C THR A 43 11.15 -5.13 10.77
N VAL A 44 10.55 -6.29 10.46
CA VAL A 44 9.51 -6.41 9.44
C VAL A 44 8.26 -5.62 9.83
N TYR A 45 7.90 -5.61 11.12
CA TYR A 45 6.85 -4.75 11.65
C TYR A 45 7.13 -3.25 11.39
N LEU A 46 8.33 -2.76 11.70
CA LEU A 46 8.70 -1.35 11.49
C LEU A 46 8.65 -0.97 9.99
N ASP A 47 9.20 -1.82 9.13
CA ASP A 47 9.22 -1.61 7.68
C ASP A 47 7.78 -1.60 7.11
N LYS A 48 6.93 -2.51 7.59
CA LYS A 48 5.51 -2.58 7.21
C LYS A 48 4.72 -1.38 7.73
N ALA A 49 4.95 -0.92 8.96
CA ALA A 49 4.33 0.28 9.51
C ALA A 49 4.66 1.52 8.67
N HIS A 50 5.92 1.66 8.26
CA HIS A 50 6.34 2.76 7.39
C HIS A 50 5.69 2.69 5.99
N MET A 51 5.63 1.51 5.37
CA MET A 51 4.92 1.31 4.11
C MET A 51 3.45 1.70 4.23
N LEU A 52 2.77 1.32 5.32
CA LEU A 52 1.37 1.64 5.57
C LEU A 52 1.18 3.15 5.78
N HIS A 53 2.10 3.82 6.46
CA HIS A 53 2.09 5.28 6.58
C HIS A 53 2.30 5.99 5.24
N SER A 54 3.18 5.49 4.38
CA SER A 54 3.35 6.05 3.02
C SER A 54 2.04 6.00 2.23
N ARG A 55 1.32 4.87 2.28
CA ARG A 55 0.01 4.75 1.62
C ARG A 55 -1.05 5.68 2.21
N HIS A 56 -1.01 5.88 3.53
CA HIS A 56 -1.87 6.87 4.19
C HIS A 56 -1.58 8.29 3.68
N MET A 57 -0.31 8.65 3.55
CA MET A 57 0.10 9.96 3.00
C MET A 57 -0.39 10.18 1.57
N ASP A 58 -0.32 9.15 0.73
CA ASP A 58 -0.86 9.21 -0.63
C ASP A 58 -2.38 9.43 -0.62
N ASN A 59 -3.10 8.78 0.30
CA ASN A 59 -4.53 8.96 0.48
C ASN A 59 -4.89 10.37 0.97
N TYR A 60 -4.14 10.86 1.94
CA TYR A 60 -4.31 12.20 2.51
C TYR A 60 -4.11 13.27 1.42
N ASN A 61 -3.01 13.17 0.66
CA ASN A 61 -2.71 14.06 -0.46
C ASN A 61 -3.78 13.98 -1.56
N TYR A 62 -4.31 12.79 -1.85
CA TYR A 62 -5.39 12.62 -2.81
C TYR A 62 -6.63 13.43 -2.39
N HIS A 63 -7.08 13.29 -1.14
CA HIS A 63 -8.27 13.97 -0.66
C HIS A 63 -8.07 15.49 -0.52
N LEU A 64 -6.87 15.93 -0.11
CA LEU A 64 -6.50 17.34 -0.13
C LEU A 64 -6.60 17.90 -1.56
N ARG A 65 -6.03 17.20 -2.54
CA ARG A 65 -6.05 17.61 -3.94
C ARG A 65 -7.44 17.58 -4.56
N GLU A 66 -8.28 16.60 -4.24
CA GLU A 66 -9.69 16.57 -4.64
C GLU A 66 -10.43 17.84 -4.19
N TRP A 67 -10.21 18.25 -2.94
CA TRP A 67 -10.80 19.46 -2.38
C TRP A 67 -10.28 20.73 -3.05
N LEU A 68 -8.98 20.80 -3.38
CA LEU A 68 -8.40 21.94 -4.10
C LEU A 68 -8.93 22.07 -5.53
N LEU A 69 -9.10 20.95 -6.24
CA LEU A 69 -9.56 20.94 -7.64
C LEU A 69 -11.08 21.11 -7.78
N GLY A 70 -11.86 20.92 -6.70
CA GLY A 70 -13.32 20.97 -6.77
C GLY A 70 -13.90 19.90 -7.71
N LYS A 71 -13.40 18.66 -7.61
CA LYS A 71 -13.53 17.62 -8.65
C LYS A 71 -14.95 17.13 -8.97
N ASP A 72 -15.99 17.61 -8.28
CA ASP A 72 -17.36 17.42 -8.74
C ASP A 72 -17.78 18.62 -9.57
N SER A 73 -17.61 18.52 -10.89
CA SER A 73 -18.07 19.50 -11.89
C SER A 73 -19.58 19.85 -11.82
N PHE A 74 -20.34 19.13 -10.98
CA PHE A 74 -21.76 19.34 -10.72
C PHE A 74 -22.12 19.61 -9.24
N LYS A 75 -21.17 19.53 -8.29
CA LYS A 75 -21.43 19.84 -6.88
C LYS A 75 -20.75 21.14 -6.49
N ARG A 76 -21.44 21.93 -5.67
CA ARG A 76 -20.92 23.15 -5.05
C ARG A 76 -19.58 22.83 -4.36
N PHE A 77 -18.65 23.78 -4.36
CA PHE A 77 -17.37 23.69 -3.65
C PHE A 77 -17.59 23.12 -2.24
N THR A 78 -16.91 22.02 -1.91
CA THR A 78 -16.92 21.45 -0.56
C THR A 78 -16.44 22.52 0.44
N PRO A 79 -17.26 22.89 1.43
CA PRO A 79 -16.88 23.87 2.44
C PRO A 79 -15.58 23.47 3.15
N PRO A 80 -14.73 24.42 3.56
CA PRO A 80 -13.49 24.10 4.26
C PRO A 80 -13.68 23.24 5.52
N SER A 81 -14.77 23.44 6.27
CA SER A 81 -15.10 22.62 7.44
C SER A 81 -15.38 21.15 7.08
N GLU A 82 -16.11 20.89 6.01
CA GLU A 82 -16.36 19.52 5.53
C GLU A 82 -15.07 18.85 5.05
N ALA A 83 -14.23 19.59 4.34
CA ALA A 83 -12.92 19.10 3.90
C ALA A 83 -12.00 18.78 5.09
N SER A 84 -11.96 19.67 6.08
CA SER A 84 -11.22 19.46 7.32
C SER A 84 -11.70 18.20 8.06
N ASN A 85 -13.01 18.05 8.26
CA ASN A 85 -13.61 16.87 8.88
C ASN A 85 -13.25 15.58 8.14
N ARG A 86 -13.27 15.61 6.80
CA ARG A 86 -12.87 14.46 5.98
C ARG A 86 -11.38 14.11 6.18
N LEU A 87 -10.50 15.11 6.19
CA LEU A 87 -9.08 14.92 6.44
C LEU A 87 -8.82 14.39 7.86
N PHE A 88 -9.51 14.93 8.88
CA PHE A 88 -9.43 14.41 10.25
C PHE A 88 -9.87 12.95 10.35
N GLY A 89 -10.99 12.58 9.71
CA GLY A 89 -11.43 11.18 9.70
C GLY A 89 -10.39 10.23 9.10
N ILE A 90 -9.66 10.65 8.07
CA ILE A 90 -8.56 9.85 7.48
C ILE A 90 -7.38 9.72 8.46
N ILE A 91 -7.02 10.81 9.15
CA ILE A 91 -5.95 10.81 10.16
C ILE A 91 -6.33 9.89 11.34
N GLU A 92 -7.56 9.98 11.84
CA GLU A 92 -8.06 9.16 12.95
C GLU A 92 -8.14 7.67 12.57
N GLU A 93 -8.58 7.35 11.35
CA GLU A 93 -8.56 5.98 10.81
C GLU A 93 -7.12 5.44 10.81
N HIS A 94 -6.14 6.26 10.40
CA HIS A 94 -4.74 5.87 10.38
C HIS A 94 -4.11 5.70 11.77
N GLU A 95 -4.36 6.61 12.70
CA GLU A 95 -3.87 6.48 14.08
C GLU A 95 -4.47 5.24 14.77
N THR A 96 -5.77 5.01 14.60
CA THR A 96 -6.47 3.81 15.11
C THR A 96 -5.90 2.54 14.49
N PHE A 97 -5.62 2.59 13.20
CA PHE A 97 -4.97 1.49 12.48
C PHE A 97 -3.56 1.24 13.01
N LEU A 98 -2.71 2.26 13.17
CA LEU A 98 -1.35 2.10 13.72
C LEU A 98 -1.37 1.53 15.14
N LYS A 99 -2.32 1.98 15.97
CA LYS A 99 -2.52 1.46 17.32
C LYS A 99 -2.87 -0.03 17.28
N THR A 100 -3.92 -0.40 16.56
CA THR A 100 -4.35 -1.80 16.39
C THR A 100 -3.25 -2.67 15.79
N PHE A 101 -2.54 -2.16 14.78
CA PHE A 101 -1.45 -2.83 14.08
C PHE A 101 -0.25 -3.12 14.99
N SER A 102 -0.02 -2.29 16.01
CA SER A 102 1.05 -2.51 16.99
C SER A 102 0.70 -3.57 18.04
N GLU A 103 -0.58 -3.91 18.19
CA GLU A 103 -1.13 -4.73 19.28
C GLU A 103 -0.66 -4.21 20.66
N ASN A 104 -0.50 -2.89 20.78
CA ASN A 104 -0.01 -2.22 21.98
C ASN A 104 -0.74 -0.88 22.18
N ASP A 105 -1.05 -0.53 23.42
CA ASP A 105 -1.72 0.73 23.76
C ASP A 105 -0.77 1.93 23.84
N ASP A 106 0.54 1.71 23.99
CA ASP A 106 1.55 2.76 24.00
C ASP A 106 1.69 3.40 22.61
N LYS A 107 1.30 4.68 22.51
CA LYS A 107 1.41 5.48 21.28
C LYS A 107 2.86 5.62 20.81
N ASP A 108 3.83 5.52 21.73
CA ASP A 108 5.25 5.60 21.44
C ASP A 108 5.91 4.22 21.26
N TYR A 109 5.16 3.11 21.34
CA TYR A 109 5.69 1.74 21.19
C TYR A 109 6.59 1.58 19.97
N ARG A 110 6.12 2.06 18.81
CA ARG A 110 6.85 1.99 17.53
C ARG A 110 8.18 2.76 17.58
N ASN A 111 8.22 3.90 18.27
CA ASN A 111 9.42 4.71 18.44
C ASN A 111 10.40 4.05 19.41
N HIS A 112 9.90 3.57 20.56
CA HIS A 112 10.68 2.86 21.57
C HIS A 112 11.31 1.59 20.99
N LEU A 113 10.52 0.80 20.25
CA LEU A 113 11.00 -0.41 19.59
C LEU A 113 12.11 -0.11 18.58
N ALA A 114 11.92 0.90 17.72
CA ALA A 114 12.93 1.27 16.74
C ALA A 114 14.22 1.81 17.39
N LEU A 115 14.11 2.60 18.46
CA LEU A 115 15.26 3.10 19.22
C LEU A 115 16.00 1.95 19.91
N TYR A 116 15.26 1.00 20.50
CA TYR A 116 15.85 -0.21 21.07
C TYR A 116 16.67 -0.99 20.04
N LYS A 117 16.18 -1.12 18.79
CA LYS A 117 16.95 -1.76 17.71
C LYS A 117 18.23 -1.02 17.36
N VAL A 118 18.24 0.32 17.41
CA VAL A 118 19.46 1.12 17.24
C VAL A 118 20.48 0.78 18.32
N HIS A 119 20.09 0.90 19.60
CA HIS A 119 21.00 0.63 20.71
C HIS A 119 21.47 -0.82 20.73
N PHE A 120 20.59 -1.77 20.41
CA PHE A 120 20.95 -3.18 20.31
C PHE A 120 21.99 -3.43 19.21
N ALA A 121 21.81 -2.86 18.02
CA ALA A 121 22.77 -2.98 16.92
C ALA A 121 24.12 -2.32 17.26
N TYR A 122 24.08 -1.14 17.87
CA TYR A 122 25.27 -0.39 18.27
C TYR A 122 26.07 -1.12 19.36
N ASN A 123 25.42 -1.53 20.45
CA ASN A 123 26.06 -2.19 21.59
C ASN A 123 26.60 -3.59 21.25
N GLN A 124 26.05 -4.24 20.22
CA GLN A 124 26.54 -5.53 19.71
C GLN A 124 27.71 -5.37 18.73
N ASN A 125 28.28 -4.16 18.60
CA ASN A 125 29.36 -3.82 17.67
C ASN A 125 29.08 -4.36 16.26
N LYS A 126 27.81 -4.22 15.81
CA LYS A 126 27.47 -4.57 14.43
C LYS A 126 28.21 -3.64 13.49
N THR A 127 28.31 -4.05 12.23
CA THR A 127 28.92 -3.22 11.19
C THR A 127 28.21 -1.87 11.08
N HIS A 128 28.94 -0.82 10.72
CA HIS A 128 28.42 0.54 10.54
C HIS A 128 27.11 0.54 9.74
N SER A 129 27.08 -0.15 8.60
CA SER A 129 25.88 -0.30 7.74
C SER A 129 24.67 -0.90 8.48
N LYS A 130 24.86 -1.90 9.36
CA LYS A 130 23.74 -2.49 10.12
C LYS A 130 23.21 -1.55 11.19
N VAL A 131 24.08 -0.79 11.85
CA VAL A 131 23.67 0.25 12.81
C VAL A 131 22.91 1.35 12.06
N PHE A 132 23.44 1.80 10.94
CA PHE A 132 22.81 2.83 10.12
C PHE A 132 21.43 2.43 9.60
N GLU A 133 21.25 1.17 9.20
CA GLU A 133 19.94 0.62 8.83
C GLU A 133 18.92 0.63 9.98
N ALA A 134 19.37 0.44 11.23
CA ALA A 134 18.51 0.60 12.40
C ALA A 134 18.19 2.08 12.65
N VAL A 135 19.18 2.97 12.50
CA VAL A 135 19.02 4.44 12.62
C VAL A 135 17.98 4.95 11.63
N LYS A 136 18.07 4.53 10.36
CA LYS A 136 17.11 4.87 9.31
C LYS A 136 15.69 4.45 9.66
N ARG A 137 15.51 3.25 10.23
CA ARG A 137 14.19 2.79 10.71
C ARG A 137 13.66 3.63 11.87
N TYR A 138 14.51 3.98 12.82
CA TYR A 138 14.13 4.87 13.91
C TYR A 138 13.71 6.25 13.41
N MET A 139 14.51 6.87 12.53
CA MET A 139 14.21 8.17 11.92
C MET A 139 12.89 8.14 11.15
N LYS A 140 12.63 7.09 10.37
CA LYS A 140 11.33 6.88 9.71
C LYS A 140 10.19 6.76 10.72
N SER A 141 10.40 6.04 11.82
CA SER A 141 9.39 5.85 12.88
C SER A 141 9.00 7.16 13.56
N ILE A 142 9.95 8.00 13.95
CA ILE A 142 9.66 9.30 14.59
C ILE A 142 9.14 10.34 13.58
N ASN A 143 9.46 10.18 12.29
CA ASN A 143 8.94 11.04 11.24
C ASN A 143 7.43 10.82 11.00
N ILE A 144 6.91 9.61 11.24
CA ILE A 144 5.46 9.36 11.22
C ILE A 144 4.73 10.31 12.17
N ASP A 145 5.24 10.52 13.40
CA ASP A 145 4.62 11.42 14.37
C ASP A 145 4.67 12.89 13.92
N ARG A 146 5.80 13.30 13.33
CA ARG A 146 5.97 14.65 12.74
C ARG A 146 4.92 14.88 11.67
N THR A 147 4.78 13.91 10.76
CA THR A 147 3.84 13.96 9.65
C THR A 147 2.41 14.05 10.14
N ILE A 148 1.97 13.17 11.06
CA ILE A 148 0.61 13.20 11.63
C ILE A 148 0.33 14.54 12.33
N CYS A 149 1.32 15.10 13.03
CA CYS A 149 1.19 16.43 13.65
C CYS A 149 0.92 17.52 12.61
N LEU A 150 1.65 17.49 11.49
CA LEU A 150 1.48 18.44 10.38
C LEU A 150 0.18 18.21 9.60
N GLU A 151 -0.27 16.97 9.44
CA GLU A 151 -1.57 16.64 8.83
C GLU A 151 -2.72 17.24 9.65
N LYS A 152 -2.71 17.01 10.98
CA LYS A 152 -3.71 17.59 11.90
C LYS A 152 -3.69 19.11 11.86
N PHE A 153 -2.48 19.70 11.85
CA PHE A 153 -2.33 21.15 11.70
C PHE A 153 -2.97 21.63 10.39
N LEU A 154 -2.64 20.99 9.26
CA LEU A 154 -3.15 21.40 7.95
C LEU A 154 -4.67 21.26 7.85
N ALA A 155 -5.23 20.14 8.33
CA ALA A 155 -6.67 19.94 8.39
C ALA A 155 -7.37 21.04 9.21
N ALA A 156 -6.87 21.35 10.42
CA ALA A 156 -7.41 22.45 11.23
C ALA A 156 -7.24 23.82 10.56
N PHE A 157 -6.10 24.04 9.90
CA PHE A 157 -5.78 25.30 9.24
C PHE A 157 -6.64 25.55 8.00
N ILE A 158 -7.10 24.48 7.32
CA ILE A 158 -8.10 24.56 6.25
C ILE A 158 -9.45 25.07 6.79
N GLU A 159 -9.91 24.56 7.92
CA GLU A 159 -11.18 24.98 8.53
C GLU A 159 -11.10 26.41 9.07
N CYS A 160 -10.12 26.69 9.92
CA CYS A 160 -9.99 27.96 10.62
C CYS A 160 -8.51 28.32 10.84
N PRO A 161 -7.91 29.17 9.97
CA PRO A 161 -6.56 29.68 10.17
C PRO A 161 -6.41 30.39 11.52
N THR A 162 -5.37 30.05 12.28
CA THR A 162 -5.12 30.62 13.63
C THR A 162 -3.92 31.55 13.63
N ASN A 163 -3.95 32.60 14.46
CA ASN A 163 -2.84 33.57 14.57
C ASN A 163 -1.54 32.94 15.11
N ASN A 164 -1.64 31.81 15.84
CA ASN A 164 -0.50 31.04 16.35
C ASN A 164 -0.06 29.89 15.42
N ALA A 165 -0.44 29.95 14.13
CA ALA A 165 -0.14 28.90 13.16
C ALA A 165 1.36 28.58 13.07
N LEU A 166 2.23 29.59 13.05
CA LEU A 166 3.69 29.39 12.99
C LEU A 166 4.20 28.58 14.18
N SER A 167 3.77 28.94 15.41
CA SER A 167 4.17 28.24 16.62
C SER A 167 3.70 26.78 16.63
N LYS A 168 2.52 26.49 16.07
CA LYS A 168 2.02 25.10 15.94
C LYS A 168 2.85 24.27 14.97
N VAL A 169 3.16 24.81 13.79
CA VAL A 169 4.04 24.14 12.81
C VAL A 169 5.42 23.92 13.41
N GLN A 170 5.96 24.95 14.08
CA GLN A 170 7.26 24.88 14.75
C GLN A 170 7.26 23.84 15.88
N ALA A 171 6.18 23.72 16.66
CA ALA A 171 6.07 22.69 17.69
C ALA A 171 6.11 21.27 17.10
N CYS A 172 5.44 21.03 15.97
CA CYS A 172 5.51 19.75 15.25
C CYS A 172 6.94 19.45 14.77
N ALA A 173 7.63 20.46 14.18
CA ALA A 173 8.99 20.32 13.67
C ALA A 173 10.02 20.07 14.80
N ASN A 174 9.97 20.90 15.85
CA ASN A 174 10.91 20.84 16.97
C ASN A 174 10.86 19.49 17.71
N ARG A 175 9.68 18.84 17.78
CA ARG A 175 9.56 17.52 18.43
C ARG A 175 10.39 16.45 17.71
N TYR A 176 10.45 16.50 16.39
CA TYR A 176 11.28 15.62 15.56
C TYR A 176 12.77 15.97 15.72
N ASP A 177 13.12 17.25 15.59
CA ASP A 177 14.50 17.71 15.68
C ASP A 177 15.13 17.38 17.04
N ARG A 178 14.35 17.49 18.11
CA ARG A 178 14.78 17.07 19.45
C ARG A 178 15.12 15.57 19.50
N LYS A 179 14.26 14.69 18.97
CA LYS A 179 14.52 13.23 18.92
C LYS A 179 15.73 12.90 18.04
N ILE A 180 15.96 13.64 16.97
CA ILE A 180 17.18 13.50 16.14
C ILE A 180 18.44 13.91 16.92
N ASN A 181 18.40 15.02 17.66
CA ASN A 181 19.53 15.44 18.47
C ASN A 181 19.83 14.46 19.62
N GLU A 182 18.80 13.94 20.26
CA GLU A 182 18.93 12.86 21.27
C GLU A 182 19.57 11.60 20.67
N LEU A 183 19.17 11.21 19.45
CA LEU A 183 19.76 10.08 18.73
C LEU A 183 21.25 10.30 18.45
N LYS A 184 21.62 11.47 17.90
CA LYS A 184 23.01 11.82 17.62
C LYS A 184 23.87 11.80 18.87
N ALA A 185 23.38 12.36 19.97
CA ALA A 185 24.07 12.36 21.26
C ALA A 185 24.32 10.95 21.82
N SER A 186 23.54 9.96 21.39
CA SER A 186 23.67 8.56 21.82
C SER A 186 24.57 7.69 20.93
N LEU A 187 25.03 8.21 19.80
CA LEU A 187 25.83 7.50 18.80
C LEU A 187 27.21 8.17 18.63
N SER A 188 28.11 7.51 17.90
CA SER A 188 29.39 8.13 17.52
C SER A 188 29.19 9.24 16.49
N GLU A 189 30.08 10.24 16.50
CA GLU A 189 30.04 11.38 15.57
C GLU A 189 30.09 10.96 14.10
N SER A 190 30.62 9.77 13.80
CA SER A 190 30.66 9.18 12.46
C SER A 190 29.29 8.98 11.81
N PHE A 191 28.18 8.98 12.57
CA PHE A 191 26.83 8.88 12.01
C PHE A 191 26.17 10.25 11.77
N ASN A 192 26.75 11.35 12.23
CA ASN A 192 26.05 12.65 12.26
C ASN A 192 25.69 13.17 10.87
N GLU A 193 26.62 13.09 9.92
CA GLU A 193 26.42 13.53 8.53
C GLU A 193 25.32 12.71 7.85
N GLU A 194 25.39 11.38 7.94
CA GLU A 194 24.38 10.50 7.34
C GLU A 194 22.98 10.67 7.99
N ILE A 195 22.93 10.96 9.29
CA ILE A 195 21.68 11.28 9.99
C ILE A 195 21.11 12.62 9.49
N ASP A 196 21.95 13.62 9.25
CA ASP A 196 21.51 14.91 8.72
C ASP A 196 20.94 14.79 7.30
N ASP A 197 21.62 14.05 6.43
CA ASP A 197 21.18 13.81 5.06
C ASP A 197 19.80 13.13 5.02
N ILE A 198 19.63 12.04 5.79
CA ILE A 198 18.35 11.34 5.89
C ILE A 198 17.27 12.25 6.50
N SER A 199 17.63 13.09 7.48
CA SER A 199 16.69 13.99 8.14
C SER A 199 16.12 15.01 7.14
N VAL A 200 16.99 15.62 6.33
CA VAL A 200 16.60 16.53 5.25
C VAL A 200 15.72 15.81 4.22
N GLU A 201 16.13 14.62 3.77
CA GLU A 201 15.36 13.82 2.81
C GLU A 201 13.95 13.49 3.33
N LEU A 202 13.85 12.97 4.55
CA LEU A 202 12.59 12.60 5.18
C LEU A 202 11.67 13.82 5.34
N LYS A 203 12.20 14.92 5.87
CA LYS A 203 11.44 16.17 6.04
C LYS A 203 10.85 16.65 4.72
N ARG A 204 11.63 16.65 3.63
CA ARG A 204 11.17 17.11 2.30
C ARG A 204 10.11 16.20 1.69
N HIS A 205 10.26 14.87 1.82
CA HIS A 205 9.36 13.91 1.17
C HIS A 205 8.08 13.62 1.94
N THR A 206 8.04 13.87 3.25
CA THR A 206 6.88 13.54 4.09
C THR A 206 6.20 14.75 4.70
N THR A 207 6.48 15.97 4.23
CA THR A 207 5.70 17.14 4.64
C THR A 207 4.32 17.07 3.94
N PRO A 208 3.21 16.89 4.67
CA PRO A 208 1.92 16.57 4.07
C PRO A 208 1.41 17.71 3.22
N GLY A 209 0.85 17.40 2.05
CA GLY A 209 0.33 18.38 1.11
C GLY A 209 1.38 19.21 0.35
N ILE A 210 2.68 19.00 0.56
CA ILE A 210 3.74 19.73 -0.14
C ILE A 210 4.70 18.76 -0.82
N SER A 211 4.93 18.91 -2.13
CA SER A 211 5.89 18.12 -2.87
C SER A 211 7.32 18.52 -2.50
N SER A 212 8.25 17.55 -2.53
CA SER A 212 9.66 17.78 -2.15
C SER A 212 10.36 18.84 -3.01
N GLY A 213 9.90 19.06 -4.24
CA GLY A 213 10.38 20.11 -5.15
C GLY A 213 9.92 21.53 -4.79
N CYS A 214 8.93 21.69 -3.91
CA CYS A 214 8.44 23.00 -3.46
C CYS A 214 9.06 23.46 -2.12
N LEU A 215 9.97 22.68 -1.56
CA LEU A 215 10.71 22.99 -0.33
C LEU A 215 12.21 23.03 -0.65
N SER A 216 12.89 24.08 -0.17
CA SER A 216 14.35 24.16 -0.19
C SER A 216 14.97 23.10 0.73
N GLU A 217 16.27 22.86 0.61
CA GLU A 217 16.97 21.88 1.47
C GLU A 217 16.91 22.26 2.95
N ASN A 218 17.11 23.53 3.28
CA ASN A 218 17.13 24.06 4.65
C ASN A 218 15.80 24.72 5.06
N PHE A 219 14.67 24.18 4.61
CA PHE A 219 13.36 24.76 4.90
C PHE A 219 13.00 24.66 6.39
N GLY A 220 12.38 25.71 6.91
CA GLY A 220 11.90 25.81 8.29
C GLY A 220 10.37 25.81 8.40
N ALA A 221 9.89 26.03 9.62
CA ALA A 221 8.45 26.10 9.91
C ALA A 221 7.73 27.23 9.16
N ASN A 222 8.41 28.36 8.93
CA ASN A 222 7.85 29.47 8.16
C ASN A 222 7.61 29.08 6.70
N ASP A 223 8.58 28.41 6.06
CA ASP A 223 8.46 27.97 4.66
C ASP A 223 7.29 26.99 4.49
N ILE A 224 7.12 26.04 5.42
CA ILE A 224 5.97 25.13 5.45
C ILE A 224 4.65 25.94 5.52
N LEU A 225 4.57 26.89 6.46
CA LEU A 225 3.36 27.68 6.66
C LEU A 225 3.04 28.56 5.43
N GLU A 226 4.04 29.15 4.80
CA GLU A 226 3.87 29.92 3.57
C GLU A 226 3.34 29.07 2.43
N GLN A 227 3.87 27.85 2.25
CA GLN A 227 3.35 26.92 1.25
C GLN A 227 1.90 26.52 1.55
N TYR A 228 1.56 26.24 2.82
CA TYR A 228 0.18 25.96 3.20
C TYR A 228 -0.77 27.13 2.93
N LYS A 229 -0.36 28.35 3.26
CA LYS A 229 -1.12 29.56 2.89
C LYS A 229 -1.33 29.63 1.39
N LYS A 230 -0.28 29.42 0.58
CA LYS A 230 -0.39 29.46 -0.88
C LYS A 230 -1.37 28.40 -1.41
N ILE A 231 -1.24 27.16 -0.94
CA ILE A 231 -2.10 26.03 -1.34
C ILE A 231 -3.56 26.33 -1.01
N ILE A 232 -3.86 26.83 0.19
CA ILE A 232 -5.23 27.03 0.66
C ILE A 232 -5.87 28.29 0.07
N VAL A 233 -5.15 29.43 0.11
CA VAL A 233 -5.66 30.73 -0.33
C VAL A 233 -5.81 30.77 -1.85
N TYR A 234 -4.80 30.30 -2.58
CA TYR A 234 -4.80 30.33 -4.05
C TYR A 234 -5.31 29.04 -4.69
N ARG A 235 -5.68 28.03 -3.90
CA ARG A 235 -6.16 26.72 -4.39
C ARG A 235 -5.24 26.08 -5.43
N THR A 236 -3.93 26.28 -5.30
CA THR A 236 -2.94 25.73 -6.24
C THR A 236 -2.64 24.26 -5.94
N THR A 237 -2.54 23.45 -6.99
CA THR A 237 -2.12 22.05 -6.89
C THR A 237 -0.70 21.80 -7.39
N CYS A 238 0.03 22.81 -7.85
CA CYS A 238 1.38 22.63 -8.41
C CYS A 238 2.35 22.03 -7.40
N CYS A 239 2.18 22.37 -6.12
CA CYS A 239 2.98 21.87 -5.01
C CYS A 239 2.32 20.74 -4.23
N VAL A 240 1.14 20.25 -4.64
CA VAL A 240 0.44 19.19 -3.93
C VAL A 240 0.68 17.88 -4.67
N PRO A 241 1.28 16.85 -4.03
CA PRO A 241 1.46 15.54 -4.66
C PRO A 241 0.12 15.01 -5.18
N PRO A 242 0.08 14.28 -6.30
CA PRO A 242 -1.17 13.81 -6.89
C PRO A 242 -1.99 12.95 -5.93
N GLY A 243 -1.30 12.21 -5.06
CA GLY A 243 -1.88 11.22 -4.15
C GLY A 243 -2.49 10.03 -4.89
N GLU A 244 -2.80 8.98 -4.13
CA GLU A 244 -3.48 7.79 -4.64
C GLU A 244 -4.64 7.41 -3.71
N TYR A 245 -5.83 7.23 -4.29
CA TYR A 245 -6.99 6.75 -3.54
C TYR A 245 -6.94 5.22 -3.41
N TRP A 246 -6.37 4.74 -2.32
CA TRP A 246 -6.19 3.30 -2.09
C TRP A 246 -7.51 2.54 -1.93
N ARG A 247 -8.59 3.18 -1.43
CA ARG A 247 -9.89 2.52 -1.24
C ARG A 247 -10.55 2.13 -2.56
N SER A 248 -10.25 2.83 -3.66
CA SER A 248 -10.70 2.47 -5.02
C SER A 248 -10.15 1.13 -5.46
N PHE A 249 -8.95 0.75 -5.02
CA PHE A 249 -8.34 -0.51 -5.44
C PHE A 249 -9.15 -1.69 -4.90
N SER A 250 -9.50 -1.69 -3.61
CA SER A 250 -10.27 -2.79 -3.00
C SER A 250 -11.64 -2.97 -3.65
N THR A 251 -12.40 -1.89 -3.87
CA THR A 251 -13.73 -1.98 -4.49
C THR A 251 -13.67 -2.37 -5.97
N LYS A 252 -12.67 -1.87 -6.72
CA LYS A 252 -12.47 -2.28 -8.12
C LYS A 252 -12.07 -3.73 -8.24
N TRP A 253 -11.21 -4.26 -7.37
CA TRP A 253 -10.86 -5.68 -7.39
C TRP A 253 -12.04 -6.57 -7.02
N ILE A 254 -12.81 -6.20 -6.00
CA ILE A 254 -14.05 -6.91 -5.66
C ILE A 254 -14.98 -6.91 -6.87
N TYR A 255 -15.18 -5.76 -7.51
CA TYR A 255 -16.01 -5.65 -8.72
C TYR A 255 -15.47 -6.52 -9.88
N ILE A 256 -14.17 -6.46 -10.17
CA ILE A 256 -13.54 -7.28 -11.22
C ILE A 256 -13.73 -8.77 -10.92
N ILE A 257 -13.49 -9.21 -9.68
CA ILE A 257 -13.69 -10.60 -9.26
C ILE A 257 -15.14 -11.00 -9.48
N VAL A 258 -16.10 -10.19 -9.03
CA VAL A 258 -17.54 -10.44 -9.21
C VAL A 258 -17.90 -10.52 -10.69
N VAL A 259 -17.47 -9.57 -11.52
CA VAL A 259 -17.73 -9.59 -12.97
C VAL A 259 -17.11 -10.81 -13.64
N CYS A 260 -15.85 -11.14 -13.34
CA CYS A 260 -15.18 -12.33 -13.87
C CYS A 260 -15.93 -13.62 -13.50
N THR A 261 -16.39 -13.75 -12.25
CA THR A 261 -17.18 -14.91 -11.83
C THR A 261 -18.53 -15.00 -12.56
N ILE A 262 -19.22 -13.88 -12.76
CA ILE A 262 -20.49 -13.84 -13.50
C ILE A 262 -20.29 -14.17 -14.98
N SER A 263 -19.32 -13.52 -15.64
CA SER A 263 -19.01 -13.78 -17.05
C SER A 263 -18.61 -15.23 -17.29
N TRP A 264 -17.81 -15.80 -16.38
CA TRP A 264 -17.42 -17.20 -16.45
C TRP A 264 -18.64 -18.14 -16.30
N PHE A 265 -19.56 -17.85 -15.38
CA PHE A 265 -20.81 -18.60 -15.23
C PHE A 265 -21.68 -18.52 -16.50
N ILE A 266 -21.82 -17.33 -17.09
CA ILE A 266 -22.56 -17.11 -18.34
C ILE A 266 -21.95 -17.94 -19.48
N ILE A 267 -20.65 -17.79 -19.75
CA ILE A 267 -19.97 -18.54 -20.82
C ILE A 267 -20.21 -20.04 -20.67
N PHE A 268 -20.12 -20.57 -19.45
CA PHE A 268 -20.36 -21.99 -19.21
C PHE A 268 -21.80 -22.41 -19.49
N THR A 269 -22.79 -21.64 -19.02
CA THR A 269 -24.21 -21.94 -19.29
C THR A 269 -24.53 -21.92 -20.79
N PHE A 270 -23.93 -21.01 -21.55
CA PHE A 270 -24.10 -20.91 -23.01
C PHE A 270 -23.29 -21.95 -23.80
N MET A 271 -22.11 -22.35 -23.34
CA MET A 271 -21.25 -23.35 -24.01
C MET A 271 -21.78 -24.77 -23.85
N ARG A 272 -22.57 -25.05 -22.79
CA ARG A 272 -23.15 -26.37 -22.52
C ARG A 272 -23.95 -26.98 -23.68
N PRO A 273 -24.90 -26.28 -24.33
CA PRO A 273 -25.62 -26.83 -25.49
C PRO A 273 -24.71 -27.05 -26.71
N PHE A 274 -23.72 -26.17 -26.93
CA PHE A 274 -22.77 -26.32 -28.04
C PHE A 274 -21.86 -27.54 -27.87
N SER A 275 -21.43 -27.80 -26.64
CA SER A 275 -20.61 -28.97 -26.35
C SER A 275 -21.39 -30.27 -26.54
N GLU A 276 -22.68 -30.31 -26.22
CA GLU A 276 -23.57 -31.44 -26.54
C GLU A 276 -23.74 -31.65 -28.05
N ILE A 277 -23.85 -30.58 -28.85
CA ILE A 277 -23.97 -30.67 -30.31
C ILE A 277 -22.68 -31.16 -30.96
N LEU A 278 -21.51 -30.65 -30.53
CA LEU A 278 -20.21 -31.10 -31.05
C LEU A 278 -19.94 -32.57 -30.72
N LEU A 279 -20.28 -33.01 -29.50
CA LEU A 279 -20.17 -34.41 -29.11
C LEU A 279 -21.09 -35.33 -29.93
N ARG A 280 -22.31 -34.89 -30.27
CA ARG A 280 -23.19 -35.66 -31.18
C ARG A 280 -22.62 -35.79 -32.60
N LYS A 281 -21.93 -34.77 -33.11
CA LYS A 281 -21.31 -34.82 -34.45
C LYS A 281 -20.09 -35.74 -34.52
N CYS A 282 -19.30 -35.83 -33.45
CA CYS A 282 -18.17 -36.77 -33.37
C CYS A 282 -18.61 -38.24 -33.22
N GLN A 283 -19.88 -38.50 -32.90
CA GLN A 283 -20.41 -39.85 -32.71
C GLN A 283 -21.03 -40.45 -33.98
N TYR A 284 -20.96 -39.75 -35.12
CA TYR A 284 -21.14 -40.41 -36.41
C TYR A 284 -19.82 -41.04 -36.81
N PRO A 285 -19.65 -42.37 -36.69
CA PRO A 285 -18.54 -43.02 -37.35
C PRO A 285 -18.76 -42.77 -38.83
N SER A 286 -17.85 -42.03 -39.45
CA SER A 286 -17.58 -42.21 -40.87
C SER A 286 -17.09 -43.65 -41.02
N CYS A 287 -18.05 -44.57 -41.08
CA CYS A 287 -17.91 -45.86 -41.72
C CYS A 287 -17.54 -45.57 -43.18
N LEU A 288 -16.27 -45.32 -43.46
CA LEU A 288 -15.70 -45.53 -44.76
C LEU A 288 -14.19 -45.66 -44.64
N MET A 289 -13.77 -46.87 -44.98
CA MET A 289 -12.43 -47.30 -45.38
C MET A 289 -11.50 -47.71 -44.26
N GLY A 290 -11.64 -49.00 -43.94
CA GLY A 290 -10.53 -49.77 -43.43
C GLY A 290 -9.35 -49.70 -44.40
N ARG A 291 -8.17 -49.54 -43.82
CA ARG A 291 -6.98 -50.17 -44.35
C ARG A 291 -6.09 -50.51 -43.16
N ARG A 292 -6.04 -51.82 -42.87
CA ARG A 292 -4.98 -52.41 -42.04
C ARG A 292 -3.65 -51.92 -42.59
N SER A 293 -2.87 -51.23 -41.77
CA SER A 293 -1.42 -51.27 -41.87
C SER A 293 -0.90 -51.57 -40.47
N SER A 294 -0.79 -52.85 -40.20
CA SER A 294 0.28 -53.41 -39.38
C SER A 294 1.60 -52.73 -39.73
N TYR A 295 2.34 -52.26 -38.73
CA TYR A 295 3.78 -52.50 -38.52
C TYR A 295 4.39 -51.45 -37.59
N PHE A 296 5.30 -51.94 -36.73
CA PHE A 296 6.38 -51.21 -36.05
C PHE A 296 5.99 -50.24 -34.92
N SER A 297 6.75 -50.13 -33.83
CA SER A 297 7.74 -50.97 -33.16
C SER A 297 7.95 -50.31 -31.81
N THR A 298 8.11 -51.13 -30.78
CA THR A 298 8.75 -50.81 -29.51
C THR A 298 10.01 -49.99 -29.69
N GLU A 299 10.07 -48.80 -29.10
CA GLU A 299 11.25 -48.19 -28.47
C GLU A 299 10.86 -46.81 -27.93
N PHE A 300 10.78 -46.65 -26.61
CA PHE A 300 11.08 -45.35 -26.03
C PHE A 300 11.79 -45.53 -24.69
N SER A 301 13.05 -45.14 -24.75
CA SER A 301 14.09 -45.25 -23.76
C SER A 301 13.82 -44.41 -22.53
N ALA A 302 14.31 -44.92 -21.39
CA ALA A 302 14.39 -44.25 -20.11
C ALA A 302 15.07 -42.87 -20.22
N LEU A 303 14.37 -41.83 -19.77
CA LEU A 303 14.94 -40.51 -19.52
C LEU A 303 15.35 -40.44 -18.05
N LYS A 304 16.67 -40.43 -17.86
CA LYS A 304 17.39 -40.17 -16.60
C LYS A 304 17.15 -38.73 -16.17
N TRP A 305 16.86 -38.55 -14.89
CA TRP A 305 16.89 -37.26 -14.20
C TRP A 305 18.34 -36.77 -14.07
N VAL A 306 18.56 -35.49 -14.38
CA VAL A 306 19.78 -34.74 -14.04
C VAL A 306 19.37 -33.70 -13.03
N ASP A 307 19.90 -33.81 -11.82
CA ASP A 307 19.82 -32.81 -10.77
C ASP A 307 20.73 -31.62 -11.12
N ILE A 308 20.18 -30.41 -11.01
CA ILE A 308 20.93 -29.15 -10.78
C ILE A 308 20.25 -28.46 -9.61
#